data_AF-A0AAN5CTX4-F1
#
_entry.id   AF-A0AAN5CTX4-F1
#
_cell.length_a   1.000
_cell.length_b   1.000
_cell.length_c   1.000
_cell.angle_alpha   90.00
_cell.angle_beta   90.00
_cell.angle_gamma   90.00
#
_symmetry.space_group_name_H-M   'P 1'
#
loop_
_entity.id
_entity.type
_entity.pdbx_description
1 polymer ?
#
loop_
_entity_poly.entity_id
_entity_poly.type
_entity_poly.pdbx_seq_one_letter_code
_entity_poly.pdbx_strand_id
1 'polypeptide(L)'
;IETLPRDIVWEIIKEIPESVCALRLTSRTIKSFVDEFVLQGAVIPLVDEVQFNFKVIYQIMEIEIYVRKRFTYLLELRLKLRQLSSKIIVRNEGI
;
A
#
# COMPACT_ATOMS: atom_id res chain seq x y z
N ILE A 1 15.58 -15.20 -5.97
CA ILE A 1 14.52 -14.59 -5.13
C ILE A 1 13.53 -15.65 -4.67
N GLU A 2 12.99 -16.48 -5.55
CA GLU A 2 11.98 -17.49 -5.19
C GLU A 2 12.48 -18.62 -4.27
N THR A 3 13.78 -18.86 -4.24
CA THR A 3 14.42 -19.82 -3.33
C THR A 3 14.81 -19.21 -1.98
N LEU A 4 14.65 -17.89 -1.81
CA LEU A 4 14.98 -17.22 -0.56
C LEU A 4 13.90 -17.50 0.48
N PRO A 5 14.28 -17.52 1.78
CA PRO A 5 13.29 -17.50 2.86
C PRO A 5 12.37 -16.28 2.73
N ARG A 6 11.09 -16.50 3.04
CA ARG A 6 10.03 -15.50 2.95
C ARG A 6 10.40 -14.18 3.63
N ASP A 7 10.97 -14.26 4.83
CA ASP A 7 11.34 -13.08 5.62
C ASP A 7 12.40 -12.22 4.93
N ILE A 8 13.35 -12.84 4.22
CA ILE A 8 14.37 -12.12 3.45
C ILE A 8 13.74 -11.40 2.27
N VAL A 9 12.78 -12.04 1.58
CA VAL A 9 12.05 -11.38 0.49
C VAL A 9 11.25 -10.19 1.02
N TRP A 10 10.70 -10.31 2.22
CA TRP A 10 9.97 -9.22 2.87
C TRP A 10 10.86 -8.06 3.27
N GLU A 11 12.07 -8.30 3.79
CA GLU A 11 13.05 -7.23 4.03
C GLU A 11 13.41 -6.49 2.73
N ILE A 12 13.61 -7.23 1.62
CA ILE A 12 13.84 -6.59 0.31
C ILE A 12 12.64 -5.70 -0.07
N ILE A 13 11.42 -6.20 0.08
CA ILE A 13 10.20 -5.43 -0.24
C ILE A 13 10.10 -4.14 0.62
N LYS A 14 10.53 -4.17 1.88
CA LYS A 14 10.54 -2.97 2.75
C LYS A 14 11.50 -1.90 2.25
N GLU A 15 12.66 -2.30 1.74
CA GLU A 15 13.70 -1.39 1.26
C GLU A 15 13.34 -0.77 -0.10
N ILE A 16 12.63 -1.50 -0.96
CA ILE A 16 12.24 -1.06 -2.31
C ILE A 16 10.71 -1.11 -2.56
N PRO A 17 9.91 -0.38 -1.76
CA PRO A 17 8.45 -0.43 -1.83
C PRO A 17 7.90 0.03 -3.20
N GLU A 18 8.61 0.91 -3.91
CA GLU A 18 8.26 1.37 -5.26
C GLU A 18 8.37 0.27 -6.32
N SER A 19 9.24 -0.71 -6.11
CA SER A 19 9.48 -1.82 -7.04
C SER A 19 8.51 -2.99 -6.85
N VAL A 20 7.66 -2.95 -5.82
CA VAL A 20 6.79 -4.06 -5.45
C VAL A 20 5.80 -4.42 -6.55
N CYS A 21 5.33 -3.44 -7.33
CA CYS A 21 4.48 -3.69 -8.48
C CYS A 21 5.19 -4.55 -9.53
N ALA A 22 6.42 -4.18 -9.88
CA ALA A 22 7.24 -4.92 -10.83
C ALA A 22 7.52 -6.33 -10.30
N LEU A 23 7.92 -6.46 -9.03
CA LEU A 23 8.15 -7.76 -8.38
C LEU A 23 6.91 -8.66 -8.47
N ARG A 24 5.72 -8.12 -8.16
CA ARG A 24 4.46 -8.87 -8.18
C ARG A 24 4.07 -9.41 -9.56
N LEU A 25 4.58 -8.80 -10.64
CA LEU A 25 4.30 -9.24 -12.02
C LEU A 25 5.29 -10.29 -12.52
N THR A 26 6.39 -10.54 -11.81
CA THR A 26 7.46 -11.45 -12.29
C THR A 26 7.07 -12.93 -12.24
N SER A 27 6.45 -13.39 -11.15
CA SER A 27 6.07 -14.80 -11.00
C SER A 27 4.93 -15.01 -10.00
N ARG A 28 4.33 -16.21 -10.05
CA ARG A 28 3.28 -16.63 -9.11
C ARG A 28 3.79 -16.70 -7.67
N THR A 29 5.01 -17.20 -7.47
CA THR A 29 5.64 -17.32 -6.15
C THR A 29 5.90 -15.94 -5.54
N ILE A 30 6.53 -15.04 -6.29
CA ILE A 30 6.82 -13.67 -5.83
C ILE A 30 5.52 -12.91 -5.59
N LYS A 31 4.51 -13.09 -6.46
CA LYS A 31 3.18 -12.54 -6.24
C LYS A 31 2.58 -12.99 -4.90
N SER A 32 2.67 -14.28 -4.55
CA SER A 32 2.19 -14.78 -3.25
C SER A 32 2.92 -14.10 -2.09
N PHE A 33 4.25 -14.01 -2.17
CA PHE A 33 5.06 -13.38 -1.12
C PHE A 33 4.72 -11.91 -0.92
N VAL A 34 4.52 -11.17 -2.01
CA VAL A 34 4.10 -9.77 -1.99
C VAL A 34 2.69 -9.63 -1.42
N ASP A 35 1.72 -10.41 -1.89
CA ASP A 35 0.34 -10.31 -1.41
C ASP A 35 0.25 -10.63 0.09
N GLU A 36 0.99 -11.64 0.57
CA GLU A 36 1.07 -11.98 1.99
C GLU A 36 1.75 -10.88 2.82
N PHE A 37 2.86 -10.33 2.32
CA PHE A 37 3.55 -9.20 2.97
C PHE A 37 2.60 -8.02 3.19
N VAL A 38 1.87 -7.66 2.14
CA VAL A 38 0.96 -6.52 2.14
C VAL A 38 -0.17 -6.74 3.14
N LEU A 39 -0.69 -7.97 3.25
CA LEU A 39 -1.79 -8.30 4.15
C LEU A 39 -1.40 -8.34 5.63
N GLN A 40 -0.15 -8.72 5.94
CA GLN A 40 0.36 -8.85 7.31
C GLN A 40 0.28 -7.57 8.14
N GLY A 41 0.13 -6.40 7.50
CA GLY A 41 -0.40 -5.16 8.10
C GLY A 41 0.49 -4.43 9.11
N ALA A 42 1.26 -5.16 9.93
CA ALA A 42 1.94 -4.66 11.12
C ALA A 42 3.37 -4.16 10.88
N VAL A 43 3.97 -4.44 9.71
CA VAL A 43 5.43 -4.33 9.55
C VAL A 43 5.90 -3.00 8.96
N ILE A 44 5.03 -2.27 8.24
CA ILE A 44 5.38 -0.93 7.72
C ILE A 44 4.22 0.04 8.00
N PRO A 45 4.47 1.18 8.67
CA PRO A 45 3.54 2.29 8.70
C PRO A 45 3.47 2.90 7.28
N LEU A 46 2.41 2.58 6.55
CA LEU A 46 2.20 3.08 5.18
C LEU A 46 1.54 4.47 5.16
N VAL A 47 0.84 4.84 6.23
CA VAL A 47 0.06 6.08 6.30
C VAL A 47 0.73 6.99 7.32
N ASP A 48 1.05 8.21 6.90
CA ASP A 48 1.63 9.22 7.78
C ASP A 48 0.51 9.95 8.55
N GLU A 49 -0.62 10.24 7.91
CA GLU A 49 -1.74 10.97 8.51
C GLU A 49 -3.10 10.54 7.91
N VAL A 50 -4.17 10.57 8.72
CA VAL A 50 -5.56 10.40 8.28
C VAL A 50 -6.38 11.57 8.77
N GLN A 51 -7.04 12.27 7.84
CA GLN A 51 -7.95 13.37 8.14
C GLN A 51 -9.39 13.00 7.81
N PHE A 52 -10.32 13.45 8.64
CA PHE A 52 -11.75 13.23 8.48
C PHE A 52 -12.44 14.58 8.27
N ASN A 53 -12.92 14.81 7.06
CA ASN A 53 -13.57 16.03 6.64
C ASN A 53 -15.08 15.77 6.47
N PHE A 54 -15.87 16.24 7.44
CA PHE A 54 -17.32 16.09 7.39
C PHE A 54 -17.96 17.25 6.61
N LYS A 55 -18.50 16.96 5.41
CA LYS A 55 -19.20 17.94 4.59
C LYS A 55 -20.68 17.93 4.95
N VAL A 56 -21.03 18.78 5.91
CA VAL A 56 -22.40 18.93 6.47
C VAL A 56 -23.46 19.06 5.37
N ILE A 57 -23.17 19.82 4.31
CA ILE A 57 -24.11 20.12 3.22
C ILE A 57 -24.56 18.86 2.48
N TYR A 58 -23.67 17.87 2.33
CA TYR A 58 -23.94 16.65 1.59
C TYR A 58 -24.10 15.42 2.50
N GLN A 59 -23.91 15.58 3.81
CA GLN A 59 -23.82 14.48 4.77
C GLN A 59 -22.78 13.42 4.37
N ILE A 60 -21.71 13.85 3.71
CA ILE A 60 -20.62 12.99 3.26
C ILE A 60 -19.43 13.16 4.21
N MET A 61 -18.89 12.04 4.68
CA MET A 61 -17.59 11.99 5.35
C MET A 61 -16.52 11.72 4.31
N GLU A 62 -15.64 12.69 4.07
CA GLU A 62 -14.45 12.53 3.25
C GLU A 62 -13.29 12.10 4.16
N ILE A 63 -12.62 11.01 3.81
CA ILE A 63 -11.43 10.53 4.51
C ILE A 63 -10.23 10.78 3.60
N GLU A 64 -9.33 11.64 4.03
CA GLU A 64 -8.07 11.92 3.33
C GLU A 64 -6.95 11.14 4.01
N ILE A 65 -6.22 10.33 3.24
CA ILE A 65 -5.13 9.48 3.73
C ILE A 65 -3.84 9.98 3.09
N TYR A 66 -2.92 10.45 3.92
CA TYR A 66 -1.62 10.95 3.50
C TYR A 66 -0.58 9.84 3.59
N VAL A 67 0.16 9.64 2.50
CA VAL A 67 1.14 8.58 2.34
C VAL A 67 2.36 9.10 1.60
N ARG A 68 3.56 8.74 2.08
CA ARG A 68 4.79 8.96 1.30
C ARG A 68 4.66 8.30 -0.08
N LYS A 69 5.07 9.03 -1.12
CA LYS A 69 4.97 8.60 -2.53
C LYS A 69 5.49 7.18 -2.81
N ARG A 70 6.58 6.76 -2.14
CA ARG A 70 7.16 5.42 -2.30
C ARG A 70 6.24 4.28 -1.82
N PHE A 71 5.30 4.58 -0.92
CA PHE A 71 4.37 3.61 -0.32
C PHE A 71 2.98 3.62 -0.96
N THR A 72 2.69 4.54 -1.89
CA THR A 72 1.37 4.67 -2.52
C THR A 72 0.89 3.36 -3.11
N TYR A 73 1.75 2.62 -3.81
CA TYR A 73 1.39 1.34 -4.42
C TYR A 73 1.10 0.26 -3.38
N LEU A 74 1.88 0.18 -2.30
CA LEU A 74 1.65 -0.78 -1.22
C LEU A 74 0.32 -0.53 -0.52
N LEU A 75 -0.03 0.75 -0.29
CA LEU A 75 -1.31 1.13 0.28
C LEU A 75 -2.47 0.74 -0.66
N GLU A 76 -2.36 1.08 -1.94
CA GLU A 76 -3.37 0.72 -2.95
C GLU A 76 -3.56 -0.79 -3.04
N LEU A 77 -2.46 -1.56 -3.07
CA LEU A 77 -2.50 -3.01 -3.10
C LEU A 77 -3.16 -3.58 -1.84
N ARG A 78 -2.85 -3.02 -0.66
CA ARG A 78 -3.47 -3.42 0.61
C ARG A 78 -4.98 -3.20 0.61
N LEU A 79 -5.43 -2.04 0.14
CA LEU A 79 -6.84 -1.70 0.04
C LEU A 79 -7.57 -2.65 -0.92
N LYS A 80 -6.98 -2.91 -2.10
CA LYS A 80 -7.52 -3.86 -3.09
C LYS A 80 -7.62 -5.28 -2.54
N LEU A 81 -6.56 -5.79 -1.91
CA LEU A 81 -6.54 -7.14 -1.34
C LEU A 81 -7.53 -7.29 -0.18
N ARG A 82 -7.78 -6.23 0.58
CA ARG A 82 -8.81 -6.20 1.64
C ARG A 82 -10.22 -5.91 1.13
N GLN A 83 -10.42 -5.81 -0.18
CA GLN A 83 -11.71 -5.50 -0.80
C GLN A 83 -12.33 -4.19 -0.30
N LEU A 84 -11.49 -3.23 0.12
CA LEU A 84 -11.93 -1.91 0.53
C LEU A 84 -12.12 -1.06 -0.72
N SER A 85 -13.35 -0.98 -1.21
CA SER A 85 -13.75 -0.12 -2.33
C SER A 85 -13.60 1.36 -1.95
N SER A 86 -12.42 1.92 -2.20
CA SER A 86 -12.10 3.32 -1.93
C SER A 86 -11.47 3.95 -3.16
N LYS A 87 -11.91 5.17 -3.49
CA LYS A 87 -11.33 5.97 -4.57
C LYS A 87 -10.09 6.66 -4.03
N ILE A 88 -8.91 6.08 -4.28
CA ILE A 88 -7.63 6.67 -3.87
C ILE A 88 -7.32 7.83 -4.80
N ILE A 89 -7.28 9.05 -4.26
CA ILE A 89 -6.87 10.25 -4.98
C ILE A 89 -5.49 10.63 -4.45
N VAL A 90 -4.45 10.42 -5.27
CA VAL A 90 -3.09 10.84 -4.94
C VAL A 90 -2.96 12.33 -5.27
N ARG A 91 -2.92 13.19 -4.25
CA ARG A 91 -2.54 14.59 -4.45
C ARG A 91 -1.01 14.68 -4.34
N ASN A 92 -0.36 15.18 -5.40
CA ASN A 92 1.04 15.58 -5.31
C ASN A 92 1.06 16.94 -4.61
N GLU A 93 1.63 17.00 -3.41
CA GLU A 93 2.06 18.29 -2.87
C GLU A 93 3.23 18.76 -3.73
N GLY A 94 3.02 19.87 -4.43
CA GLY A 94 4.09 20.57 -5.12
C GLY A 94 5.05 21.16 -4.09
N ILE A 95 6.34 20.95 -4.32
CA ILE A 95 7.39 21.84 -3.79
C ILE A 95 7.45 23.05 -4.71
#